data_AF-A0AAW5YZW9-F1
#
_entry.id   AF-A0AAW5YZW9-F1
#
_cell.length_a   1.000
_cell.length_b   1.000
_cell.length_c   1.000
_cell.angle_alpha   90.00
_cell.angle_beta   90.00
_cell.angle_gamma   90.00
#
_symmetry.space_group_name_H-M   'P 1'
#
loop_
_entity.id
_entity.type
_entity.pdbx_description
1 polymer ?
#
loop_
_entity_poly.entity_id
_entity_poly.type
_entity_poly.pdbx_seq_one_letter_code
_entity_poly.pdbx_strand_id
1 'polypeptide(L)' 'MDLRDLKTFLHLAESRHFGRSARAMHVSPSTLSRQIQRLEEDLGQPLFVRDNRTVTLTEAGEELRVFAQQTLL' A
#
# COMPACT_ATOMS: atom_id res chain seq x y z
N MET A 1 -3.77 -12.04 1.89
CA MET A 1 -4.22 -10.74 2.45
C MET A 1 -4.55 -10.82 3.94
N ASP A 2 -3.76 -10.15 4.79
CA ASP A 2 -4.02 -10.00 6.22
C ASP A 2 -4.36 -8.54 6.61
N LEU A 3 -4.95 -8.33 7.80
CA LEU A 3 -5.22 -6.99 8.37
C LEU A 3 -3.99 -6.08 8.43
N ARG A 4 -2.80 -6.66 8.59
CA ARG A 4 -1.53 -5.92 8.59
C ARG A 4 -1.20 -5.36 7.21
N ASP A 5 -1.50 -6.10 6.15
CA ASP A 5 -1.27 -5.66 4.78
C ASP A 5 -2.20 -4.50 4.43
N LEU A 6 -3.47 -4.57 4.86
CA LEU A 6 -4.44 -3.47 4.74
C LEU A 6 -3.97 -2.19 5.42
N LYS A 7 -3.49 -2.27 6.67
CA LYS A 7 -2.94 -1.09 7.39
C LYS A 7 -1.72 -0.52 6.68
N THR A 8 -0.84 -1.39 6.21
CA THR A 8 0.38 -1.02 5.49
C THR A 8 0.05 -0.32 4.17
N PHE A 9 -0.88 -0.88 3.42
CA PHE A 9 -1.42 -0.32 2.19
C PHE A 9 -2.06 1.06 2.42
N LEU A 10 -2.96 1.16 3.41
CA LEU A 10 -3.66 2.41 3.72
C LEU A 10 -2.69 3.53 4.11
N HIS A 11 -1.69 3.21 4.93
CA HIS A 11 -0.67 4.19 5.30
C HIS A 11 0.19 4.64 4.11
N LEU A 12 0.47 3.73 3.17
CA LEU A 12 1.16 4.08 1.92
C LEU A 12 0.31 4.95 1.00
N ALA A 13 -0.98 4.63 0.87
CA ALA A 13 -1.96 5.41 0.13
C ALA A 13 -2.04 6.87 0.64
N GLU A 14 -2.03 7.06 1.95
CA GLU A 14 -2.08 8.39 2.58
C GLU A 14 -0.74 9.14 2.45
N SER A 15 0.38 8.47 2.73
CA SER A 15 1.69 9.14 2.76
C SER A 15 2.27 9.39 1.36
N ARG A 16 1.81 8.66 0.33
CA ARG A 16 2.32 8.65 -1.05
C ARG A 16 3.85 8.51 -1.13
N HIS A 17 4.45 7.85 -0.14
CA HIS A 17 5.90 7.76 -0.03
C HIS A 17 6.34 6.49 0.72
N PHE A 18 6.96 5.55 -0.01
CA PHE A 18 7.45 4.27 0.55
C PHE A 18 8.39 4.46 1.74
N GLY A 19 9.39 5.34 1.63
CA GLY A 19 10.32 5.60 2.74
C GLY A 19 9.66 6.11 4.03
N ARG A 20 8.68 7.02 3.93
CA ARG A 20 7.92 7.54 5.09
C ARG A 20 7.06 6.42 5.69
N SER A 21 6.35 5.68 4.84
CA SER A 21 5.55 4.53 5.28
C SER A 21 6.36 3.46 5.96
N ALA A 22 7.53 3.12 5.41
CA ALA A 22 8.38 2.08 5.96
C ALA A 22 8.86 2.44 7.38
N ARG A 23 9.22 3.71 7.60
CA ARG A 23 9.56 4.22 8.94
C ARG A 23 8.39 4.14 9.90
N ALA A 24 7.19 4.56 9.48
CA ALA A 24 6.00 4.52 10.33
C ALA A 24 5.58 3.08 10.69
N MET A 25 5.79 2.13 9.78
CA MET A 25 5.50 0.71 9.98
C MET A 25 6.66 -0.07 10.61
N HIS A 26 7.75 0.60 11.01
CA HIS A 26 8.96 0.00 11.59
C HIS A 26 9.57 -1.13 10.73
N VAL A 27 9.56 -0.95 9.41
CA VAL A 27 10.15 -1.89 8.44
C VAL A 27 11.12 -1.18 7.49
N SER A 28 11.92 -1.95 6.76
CA SER A 28 12.75 -1.38 5.70
C SER A 28 11.90 -1.02 4.46
N PRO A 29 12.30 -0.03 3.64
CA PRO A 29 11.60 0.27 2.39
C PRO A 29 11.49 -0.92 1.42
N SER A 30 12.50 -1.81 1.41
CA SER A 30 12.47 -3.02 0.59
C SER A 30 11.49 -4.06 1.14
N THR A 31 11.37 -4.20 2.46
CA THR A 31 10.32 -5.03 3.10
C THR A 31 8.93 -4.52 2.75
N LEU A 32 8.71 -3.21 2.89
CA LEU A 32 7.43 -2.58 2.54
C LEU A 32 7.08 -2.80 1.07
N SER A 33 8.04 -2.58 0.16
CA SER A 33 7.84 -2.81 -1.28
C SER A 33 7.42 -4.24 -1.58
N ARG A 34 8.03 -5.24 -0.92
CA ARG A 34 7.66 -6.66 -1.09
C ARG A 34 6.28 -6.97 -0.51
N GLN A 35 5.90 -6.36 0.60
CA GLN A 35 4.56 -6.54 1.17
C GLN A 35 3.47 -6.02 0.22
N ILE A 36 3.67 -4.82 -0.32
CA ILE A 36 2.76 -4.24 -1.31
C ILE A 36 2.73 -5.08 -2.58
N GLN A 37 3.89 -5.52 -3.07
CA GLN A 37 3.95 -6.36 -4.26
C GLN A 37 3.20 -7.68 -4.07
N ARG A 38 3.33 -8.34 -2.92
CA ARG A 38 2.56 -9.55 -2.61
C ARG A 38 1.06 -9.27 -2.55
N LEU A 39 0.67 -8.14 -1.99
CA LEU A 39 -0.75 -7.73 -1.96
C LEU A 39 -1.29 -7.50 -3.37
N GLU A 40 -0.50 -6.87 -4.25
CA GLU A 40 -0.81 -6.67 -5.66
C GLU A 40 -0.93 -8.02 -6.41
N GLU A 41 -0.04 -8.97 -6.11
CA GLU A 41 -0.06 -10.33 -6.66
C GLU A 41 -1.27 -11.13 -6.17
N ASP A 42 -1.59 -11.09 -4.88
CA ASP A 42 -2.76 -11.74 -4.27
C ASP A 42 -4.08 -11.24 -4.90
N LEU A 43 -4.16 -9.94 -5.20
CA LEU A 43 -5.33 -9.31 -5.81
C LEU A 43 -5.32 -9.39 -7.35
N GLY A 44 -4.20 -9.79 -7.95
CA GLY A 44 -4.03 -9.86 -9.40
C GLY A 44 -4.03 -8.50 -10.10
N GLN A 45 -3.88 -7.40 -9.36
CA GLN A 45 -3.94 -6.05 -9.90
C GLN A 45 -2.90 -5.13 -9.23
N PRO A 46 -2.26 -4.23 -9.99
CA PRO A 46 -1.39 -3.21 -9.40
C PRO A 46 -2.25 -2.21 -8.61
N LEU A 47 -1.81 -1.87 -7.40
CA LEU A 47 -2.49 -0.93 -6.52
C LEU A 47 -1.84 0.46 -6.57
N PHE A 48 -0.55 0.51 -6.91
CA PHE A 48 0.20 1.76 -7.04
C PHE A 48 0.88 1.90 -8.39
N VAL A 49 0.80 3.10 -8.95
CA VAL A 49 1.70 3.56 -10.01
C VAL A 49 2.93 4.18 -9.36
N ARG A 50 4.10 3.66 -9.72
CA ARG A 50 5.40 4.13 -9.21
C ARG A 50 6.14 4.84 -10.35
N ASP A 51 6.32 6.15 -10.21
CA ASP A 51 7.24 6.93 -11.02
C ASP A 51 8.43 7.34 -10.12
N ASN A 52 9.59 7.67 -10.71
CA ASN A 52 10.88 7.84 -10.04
C ASN A 52 10.86 8.74 -8.79
N ARG A 53 9.82 9.56 -8.60
CA ARG A 53 9.66 10.45 -7.45
C ARG A 53 8.26 10.47 -6.85
N THR A 54 7.29 9.76 -7.43
CA THR A 54 5.87 9.87 -7.06
C THR A 54 5.21 8.49 -6.98
N VAL A 55 4.36 8.35 -5.98
CA VAL A 55 3.51 7.17 -5.79
C VAL A 55 2.08 7.64 -5.84
N THR A 56 1.30 7.08 -6.76
CA THR A 56 -0.13 7.36 -6.90
C THR A 56 -0.91 6.06 -6.89
N LEU A 57 -2.17 6.11 -6.49
CA LEU A 57 -3.05 4.94 -6.54
C LEU A 57 -3.47 4.67 -7.98
N THR A 58 -3.65 3.40 -8.30
CA THR A 58 -4.42 2.97 -9.46
C THR A 58 -5.92 3.04 -9.14
N GLU A 59 -6.78 2.77 -10.12
CA GLU A 59 -8.22 2.60 -9.89
C GLU A 59 -8.50 1.50 -8.86
N ALA A 60 -7.88 0.33 -9.02
CA ALA A 60 -7.93 -0.77 -8.05
C ALA A 60 -7.42 -0.36 -6.65
N GLY A 61 -6.37 0.47 -6.60
CA GLY A 61 -5.87 1.05 -5.36
C GLY A 61 -6.89 1.96 -4.67
N GLU A 62 -7.63 2.79 -5.41
CA GLU A 62 -8.68 3.64 -4.84
C GLU A 62 -9.84 2.80 -4.30
N GLU A 63 -10.28 1.77 -5.03
CA GLU A 63 -11.31 0.83 -4.55
C GLU A 63 -10.87 0.15 -3.26
N LEU A 64 -9.64 -0.37 -3.23
CA LEU A 64 -9.10 -1.01 -2.04
C LEU A 64 -8.96 -0.04 -0.88
N ARG A 65 -8.64 1.24 -1.13
CA ARG A 65 -8.57 2.28 -0.09
C ARG A 65 -9.92 2.47 0.59
N VAL A 66 -11.00 2.56 -0.19
CA VAL A 66 -12.36 2.68 0.37
C VAL A 66 -12.71 1.45 1.20
N PHE A 67 -12.45 0.25 0.67
CA PHE A 67 -12.65 -1.01 1.39
C PHE A 67 -11.83 -1.08 2.70
N ALA A 68 -10.57 -0.68 2.65
CA ALA A 68 -9.66 -0.66 3.80
C ALA A 68 -10.16 0.28 4.90
N GLN A 69 -10.64 1.47 4.52
CA GLN A 69 -11.19 2.44 5.45
C GLN A 69 -12.45 1.93 6.14
N GLN A 70 -13.32 1.22 5.41
CA GLN A 70 -14.54 0.62 5.98
C GLN A 70 -14.25 -0.59 6.87
N THR A 71 -13.21 -1.36 6.56
CA THR A 71 -12.88 -2.60 7.29
C THR A 71 -12.09 -2.34 8.59
N LEU A 72 -11.37 -1.22 8.67
CA LEU A 72 -10.56 -0.84 9.83
C LEU A 72 -11.30 0.10 10.81
N LEU A 73 -12.57 0.41 10.54
CA LEU A 73 -13.52 1.11 11.43
C LEU A 73 -14.38 0.09 12.20
#